data_AF-A0A5M3Q3D0-F1
#
_entry.id   AF-A0A5M3Q3D0-F1
#
_cell.length_a   1.000
_cell.length_b   1.000
_cell.length_c   1.000
_cell.angle_alpha   90.00
_cell.angle_beta   90.00
_cell.angle_gamma   90.00
#
_symmetry.space_group_name_H-M   'P 1'
#
loop_
_entity.id
_entity.type
_entity.pdbx_description
1 polymer ?
#
loop_
_entity_poly.entity_id
_entity_poly.type
_entity_poly.pdbx_seq_one_letter_code
_entity_poly.pdbx_strand_id
1 'polypeptide(L)'
;MKGLNKLALATAIAAAPFAANADLKALDDSAMGNVTGQAGVTIELETRVSIGEFTYTDDGTFAVSGIELGGSTASGLASASNAPTAGNLLDRLAIEIDVESDGDAVIHVASLDENNGQPVPIDWGVSVDSMSLRGTGGENTTLVSDMKAWGLLGALDIRVDTDDVAGYANTGTLQLDVAFDVRQMDFEVDFLAVGITGMEIRGAAADGDTIDFTVLNKADATDAAGVAQDARMRGLAAAGFAIARLDVYKGDSLYAATGQANPKTEVLRVDIDDVLMDVNIAQTRIGGTNIGTIGIDNLHISDTKLAVYGH
;
A
#
# COMPACT_ATOMS: atom_id res chain seq x y z
N MET A 1 54.00 44.82 55.47
CA MET A 1 53.17 44.37 54.34
C MET A 1 52.84 42.88 54.44
N LYS A 2 51.92 42.46 55.33
CA LYS A 2 51.52 41.03 55.46
C LYS A 2 49.99 40.80 55.51
N GLY A 3 49.17 41.85 55.38
CA GLY A 3 47.70 41.77 55.41
C GLY A 3 47.00 41.88 54.05
N LEU A 4 47.62 42.50 53.04
CA LEU A 4 46.96 42.82 51.77
C LEU A 4 46.75 41.60 50.86
N ASN A 5 47.65 40.63 50.87
CA ASN A 5 47.58 39.47 49.96
C ASN A 5 46.49 38.45 50.32
N LYS A 6 46.07 38.38 51.60
CA LYS A 6 45.01 37.46 52.04
C LYS A 6 43.60 37.99 51.75
N LEU A 7 43.44 39.31 51.81
CA LEU A 7 42.18 39.99 51.46
C LEU A 7 41.90 39.89 49.96
N ALA A 8 42.90 40.12 49.09
CA ALA A 8 42.72 40.03 47.64
C ALA A 8 42.34 38.63 47.15
N LEU A 9 42.87 37.57 47.78
CA LEU A 9 42.55 36.19 47.42
C LEU A 9 41.14 35.78 47.88
N ALA A 10 40.70 36.28 49.04
CA ALA A 10 39.34 36.04 49.55
C ALA A 10 38.27 36.75 48.69
N THR A 11 38.54 37.96 48.17
CA THR A 11 37.67 38.60 47.19
C THR A 11 37.66 37.89 45.84
N ALA A 12 38.79 37.34 45.38
CA ALA A 12 38.86 36.60 44.12
C ALA A 12 38.06 35.28 44.18
N ILE A 13 38.08 34.58 45.31
CA ILE A 13 37.33 33.32 45.49
C ILE A 13 35.83 33.58 45.70
N ALA A 14 35.46 34.69 46.36
CA ALA A 14 34.06 35.10 46.50
C ALA A 14 33.44 35.65 45.19
N ALA A 15 34.25 36.11 44.24
CA ALA A 15 33.79 36.59 42.93
C ALA A 15 33.69 35.49 41.86
N ALA A 16 34.33 34.33 42.07
CA ALA A 16 34.31 33.22 41.12
C ALA A 16 32.94 32.55 40.87
N PRO A 17 31.99 32.44 41.83
CA PRO A 17 30.77 31.66 41.59
C PRO A 17 29.71 32.39 40.74
N PHE A 18 29.93 33.65 40.34
CA PHE A 18 29.00 34.37 39.47
C PHE A 18 29.29 34.22 37.96
N ALA A 19 30.39 33.56 37.58
CA ALA A 19 30.75 33.33 36.18
C ALA A 19 30.35 31.94 35.66
N ALA A 20 29.86 31.06 36.54
CA ALA A 20 29.23 29.80 36.16
C ALA A 20 27.70 29.95 36.24
N ASN A 21 27.17 31.02 35.63
CA ASN A 21 25.79 30.94 35.18
C ASN A 21 25.82 29.97 34.00
N ALA A 22 25.26 28.77 34.17
CA ALA A 22 24.80 28.03 33.02
C ALA A 22 23.84 28.98 32.29
N ASP A 23 24.27 29.51 31.14
CA ASP A 23 23.42 30.29 30.25
C ASP A 23 22.27 29.36 29.84
N LEU A 24 21.20 29.37 30.63
CA LEU A 24 19.92 28.83 30.22
C LEU A 24 19.42 29.79 29.13
N LYS A 25 19.89 29.55 27.91
CA LYS A 25 19.32 30.16 26.71
C LYS A 25 17.89 29.64 26.64
N ALA A 26 16.95 30.46 27.13
CA ALA A 26 15.54 30.20 26.94
C ALA A 26 15.33 29.94 25.45
N LEU A 27 14.75 28.78 25.11
CA LEU A 27 14.36 28.53 23.73
C LEU A 27 13.43 29.68 23.33
N ASP A 28 13.88 30.45 22.34
CA ASP A 28 13.06 31.49 21.71
C ASP A 28 11.84 30.80 21.09
N ASP A 29 10.64 31.33 21.30
CA ASP A 29 9.42 30.82 20.68
C ASP A 29 9.54 30.80 19.14
N SER A 30 10.42 31.64 18.56
CA SER A 30 10.83 31.58 17.15
C SER A 30 11.56 30.27 16.79
N ALA A 31 12.44 29.79 17.66
CA ALA A 31 13.12 28.50 17.50
C ALA A 31 12.17 27.31 17.73
N MET A 32 11.16 27.48 18.59
CA MET A 32 10.07 26.50 18.78
C MET A 32 9.03 26.52 17.64
N GLY A 33 8.80 27.67 16.99
CA GLY A 33 7.93 27.79 15.83
C GLY A 33 8.46 27.08 14.59
N ASN A 34 9.78 26.93 14.48
CA ASN A 34 10.42 26.10 13.46
C ASN A 34 10.17 24.59 13.66
N VAL A 35 9.82 24.14 14.87
CA VAL A 35 9.54 22.73 15.17
C VAL A 35 8.10 22.37 14.80
N THR A 36 7.17 23.33 14.83
CA THR A 36 5.76 23.14 14.45
C THR A 36 5.50 23.20 12.94
N GLY A 37 6.54 23.37 12.12
CA GLY A 37 6.46 23.47 10.66
C GLY A 37 7.12 22.31 9.90
N GLN A 38 7.24 21.13 10.52
CA GLN A 38 7.68 19.94 9.78
C GLN A 38 6.54 19.50 8.85
N ALA A 39 6.81 19.54 7.54
CA ALA A 39 5.90 19.10 6.47
C ALA A 39 5.81 17.57 6.49
N GLY A 40 4.88 17.06 7.29
CA GLY A 40 4.64 15.63 7.44
C GLY A 40 5.64 14.88 8.34
N VAL A 41 5.52 13.56 8.31
CA VAL A 41 6.33 12.59 9.07
C VAL A 41 6.77 11.48 8.13
N THR A 42 8.07 11.17 8.11
CA THR A 42 8.63 9.99 7.45
C THR A 42 8.81 8.87 8.46
N ILE A 43 8.31 7.68 8.13
CA ILE A 43 8.43 6.46 8.93
C ILE A 43 9.19 5.42 8.11
N GLU A 44 10.38 5.03 8.56
CA GLU A 44 11.09 3.87 8.01
C GLU A 44 10.53 2.59 8.64
N LEU A 45 10.22 1.60 7.81
CA LEU A 45 9.58 0.35 8.25
C LEU A 45 10.43 -0.88 7.85
N GLU A 46 10.64 -1.76 8.81
CA GLU A 46 11.10 -3.13 8.61
C GLU A 46 10.17 -4.05 9.40
N THR A 47 9.46 -4.97 8.73
CA THR A 47 8.44 -5.79 9.39
C THR A 47 8.22 -7.16 8.75
N ARG A 48 7.70 -8.09 9.54
CA ARG A 48 7.10 -9.35 9.07
C ARG A 48 5.85 -9.59 9.89
N VAL A 49 4.75 -9.88 9.21
CA VAL A 49 3.45 -10.10 9.84
C VAL A 49 3.09 -11.58 9.69
N SER A 50 2.74 -12.20 10.81
CA SER A 50 2.17 -13.56 10.84
C SER A 50 0.78 -13.47 11.46
N ILE A 51 -0.23 -13.92 10.73
CA ILE A 51 -1.63 -13.94 11.16
C ILE A 51 -2.07 -15.40 11.16
N GLY A 52 -2.45 -15.89 12.33
CA GLY A 52 -2.88 -17.29 12.47
C GLY A 52 -4.16 -17.59 11.69
N GLU A 53 -5.16 -16.73 11.80
CA GLU A 53 -6.41 -16.84 11.03
C GLU A 53 -7.09 -15.48 10.90
N PHE A 54 -7.58 -15.17 9.69
CA PHE A 54 -8.61 -14.17 9.44
C PHE A 54 -9.96 -14.88 9.33
N THR A 55 -10.98 -14.38 10.03
CA THR A 55 -12.30 -15.02 10.09
C THR A 55 -13.39 -14.00 9.81
N TYR A 56 -14.21 -14.25 8.81
CA TYR A 56 -15.49 -13.58 8.60
C TYR A 56 -16.63 -14.52 8.99
N THR A 57 -17.51 -14.08 9.90
CA THR A 57 -18.59 -14.89 10.45
C THR A 57 -19.95 -14.23 10.19
N ASP A 58 -20.84 -15.04 9.64
CA ASP A 58 -22.29 -14.81 9.49
C ASP A 58 -23.02 -16.10 9.91
N ASP A 59 -24.03 -16.58 9.18
CA ASP A 59 -24.64 -17.92 9.36
C ASP A 59 -23.64 -19.08 9.19
N GLY A 60 -22.52 -18.82 8.51
CA GLY A 60 -21.35 -19.69 8.40
C GLY A 60 -20.07 -18.88 8.53
N THR A 61 -18.93 -19.51 8.30
CA THR A 61 -17.64 -18.86 8.43
C THR A 61 -16.81 -18.99 7.16
N PHE A 62 -16.26 -17.87 6.70
CA PHE A 62 -15.13 -17.84 5.77
C PHE A 62 -13.86 -17.61 6.58
N ALA A 63 -12.91 -18.55 6.50
CA ALA A 63 -11.67 -18.51 7.26
C ALA A 63 -10.46 -18.60 6.32
N VAL A 64 -9.49 -17.73 6.54
CA VAL A 64 -8.19 -17.71 5.86
C VAL A 64 -7.12 -17.97 6.91
N SER A 65 -6.46 -19.12 6.84
CA SER A 65 -5.53 -19.59 7.87
C SER A 65 -4.08 -19.49 7.40
N GLY A 66 -3.17 -19.25 8.35
CA GLY A 66 -1.72 -19.30 8.12
C GLY A 66 -1.24 -18.25 7.13
N ILE A 67 -1.51 -16.98 7.40
CA ILE A 67 -1.09 -15.87 6.54
C ILE A 67 0.28 -15.39 7.03
N GLU A 68 1.26 -15.35 6.15
CA GLU A 68 2.54 -14.68 6.36
C GLU A 68 2.72 -13.58 5.33
N LEU A 69 3.13 -12.40 5.78
CA LEU A 69 3.47 -11.24 4.95
C LEU A 69 4.87 -10.74 5.34
N GLY A 70 5.67 -10.37 4.35
CA GLY A 70 7.00 -9.84 4.57
C GLY A 70 7.68 -9.51 3.25
N GLY A 71 9.01 -9.59 3.24
CA GLY A 71 9.79 -9.47 2.00
C GLY A 71 9.57 -10.68 1.10
N SER A 72 10.12 -10.64 -0.10
CA SER A 72 9.91 -11.67 -1.13
C SER A 72 10.07 -13.10 -0.64
N THR A 73 11.07 -13.39 0.20
CA THR A 73 11.34 -14.78 0.66
C THR A 73 10.34 -15.26 1.71
N ALA A 74 9.52 -14.38 2.30
CA ALA A 74 8.41 -14.78 3.18
C ALA A 74 7.31 -15.57 2.43
N SER A 75 7.28 -15.49 1.10
CA SER A 75 6.40 -16.34 0.27
C SER A 75 6.75 -17.82 0.31
N GLY A 76 7.99 -18.17 0.69
CA GLY A 76 8.50 -19.54 0.63
C GLY A 76 8.75 -20.06 -0.80
N LEU A 77 8.64 -19.21 -1.82
CA LEU A 77 8.95 -19.55 -3.21
C LEU A 77 10.45 -19.45 -3.49
N ALA A 78 11.03 -20.46 -4.13
CA ALA A 78 12.46 -20.49 -4.42
C ALA A 78 12.91 -19.35 -5.37
N SER A 79 12.01 -18.92 -6.27
CA SER A 79 12.26 -17.83 -7.20
C SER A 79 12.37 -16.46 -6.52
N ALA A 80 11.84 -16.31 -5.31
CA ALA A 80 11.89 -15.07 -4.55
C ALA A 80 13.31 -14.61 -4.19
N SER A 81 14.26 -15.54 -4.12
CA SER A 81 15.67 -15.21 -3.90
C SER A 81 16.32 -14.39 -5.02
N ASN A 82 15.61 -14.19 -6.14
CA ASN A 82 16.05 -13.33 -7.24
C ASN A 82 15.55 -11.87 -7.13
N ALA A 83 14.79 -11.52 -6.08
CA ALA A 83 14.35 -10.15 -5.87
C ALA A 83 15.55 -9.21 -5.61
N PRO A 84 15.44 -7.91 -5.94
CA PRO A 84 16.55 -6.95 -5.80
C PRO A 84 17.11 -6.87 -4.37
N THR A 85 16.23 -6.96 -3.37
CA THR A 85 16.53 -6.82 -1.94
C THR A 85 16.01 -8.01 -1.14
N ALA A 86 16.09 -9.21 -1.75
CA ALA A 86 15.46 -10.43 -1.22
C ALA A 86 15.70 -10.68 0.27
N GLY A 87 14.60 -10.76 1.03
CA GLY A 87 14.61 -11.04 2.46
C GLY A 87 13.27 -11.52 2.99
N ASN A 88 13.25 -11.92 4.27
CA ASN A 88 12.01 -12.33 4.96
C ASN A 88 11.23 -11.14 5.53
N LEU A 89 11.88 -9.99 5.68
CA LEU A 89 11.29 -8.78 6.22
C LEU A 89 10.88 -7.89 5.04
N LEU A 90 9.71 -7.29 5.12
CA LEU A 90 9.33 -6.19 4.26
C LEU A 90 10.12 -4.99 4.76
N ASP A 91 11.12 -4.57 4.00
CA ASP A 91 12.13 -3.61 4.43
C ASP A 91 12.43 -2.55 3.36
N ARG A 92 13.36 -1.66 3.69
CA ARG A 92 13.91 -0.65 2.76
C ARG A 92 12.82 0.24 2.15
N LEU A 93 11.79 0.55 2.95
CA LEU A 93 10.71 1.44 2.57
C LEU A 93 10.54 2.57 3.58
N ALA A 94 10.13 3.72 3.06
CA ALA A 94 9.69 4.89 3.79
C ALA A 94 8.19 5.08 3.56
N ILE A 95 7.47 5.36 4.64
CA ILE A 95 6.08 5.82 4.60
C ILE A 95 6.12 7.30 4.94
N GLU A 96 5.89 8.14 3.95
CA GLU A 96 5.79 9.58 4.10
C GLU A 96 4.33 9.95 4.26
N ILE A 97 3.98 10.58 5.38
CA ILE A 97 2.62 11.01 5.67
C ILE A 97 2.64 12.53 5.77
N ASP A 98 1.85 13.20 4.95
CA ASP A 98 1.62 14.63 5.05
C ASP A 98 0.12 14.94 5.16
N VAL A 99 -0.19 16.12 5.69
CA VAL A 99 -1.55 16.66 5.75
C VAL A 99 -1.58 17.99 5.03
N GLU A 100 -2.33 18.04 3.94
CA GLU A 100 -2.47 19.23 3.11
C GLU A 100 -3.29 20.32 3.81
N SER A 101 -3.25 21.55 3.29
CA SER A 101 -3.87 22.72 3.94
C SER A 101 -5.40 22.66 4.04
N ASP A 102 -6.04 21.85 3.20
CA ASP A 102 -7.47 21.57 3.20
C ASP A 102 -7.86 20.46 4.20
N GLY A 103 -6.90 19.69 4.70
CA GLY A 103 -7.11 18.61 5.66
C GLY A 103 -6.91 17.21 5.07
N ASP A 104 -6.60 17.11 3.79
CA ASP A 104 -6.36 15.83 3.13
C ASP A 104 -5.09 15.17 3.62
N ALA A 105 -5.13 13.85 3.81
CA ALA A 105 -3.93 13.08 4.13
C ALA A 105 -3.35 12.51 2.85
N VAL A 106 -2.07 12.76 2.61
CA VAL A 106 -1.30 12.15 1.52
C VAL A 106 -0.27 11.22 2.12
N ILE A 107 -0.34 9.96 1.74
CA ILE A 107 0.56 8.91 2.22
C ILE A 107 1.29 8.34 1.01
N HIS A 108 2.60 8.52 0.97
CA HIS A 108 3.46 7.98 -0.07
C HIS A 108 4.33 6.86 0.50
N VAL A 109 4.24 5.68 -0.09
CA VAL A 109 5.16 4.57 0.21
C VAL A 109 6.24 4.53 -0.86
N ALA A 110 7.46 4.88 -0.44
CA ALA A 110 8.63 4.99 -1.28
C ALA A 110 9.70 3.96 -0.89
N SER A 111 10.57 3.63 -1.84
CA SER A 111 11.81 2.91 -1.51
C SER A 111 12.81 3.84 -0.85
N LEU A 112 13.56 3.32 0.13
CA LEU A 112 14.73 4.00 0.71
C LEU A 112 15.97 3.90 -0.18
N ASP A 113 15.93 3.00 -1.16
CA ASP A 113 17.04 2.70 -2.04
C ASP A 113 16.90 3.33 -3.41
N GLU A 114 18.03 3.75 -3.95
CA GLU A 114 18.12 4.25 -5.32
C GLU A 114 19.30 3.61 -6.06
N ASN A 115 19.11 3.36 -7.35
CA ASN A 115 20.16 2.95 -8.28
C ASN A 115 20.16 3.91 -9.47
N ASN A 116 21.23 4.70 -9.62
CA ASN A 116 21.37 5.74 -10.65
C ASN A 116 20.22 6.77 -10.65
N GLY A 117 19.72 7.14 -9.47
CA GLY A 117 18.62 8.09 -9.30
C GLY A 117 17.23 7.53 -9.65
N GLN A 118 17.10 6.21 -9.75
CA GLN A 118 15.82 5.52 -9.86
C GLN A 118 15.58 4.68 -8.60
N PRO A 119 14.39 4.73 -7.99
CA PRO A 119 14.08 3.92 -6.81
C PRO A 119 14.24 2.43 -7.10
N VAL A 120 14.83 1.69 -6.17
CA VAL A 120 14.84 0.21 -6.23
C VAL A 120 13.46 -0.28 -5.74
N PRO A 121 12.69 -1.04 -6.53
CA PRO A 121 11.36 -1.48 -6.12
C PRO A 121 11.38 -2.30 -4.83
N ILE A 122 10.39 -2.09 -3.97
CA ILE A 122 10.27 -2.79 -2.68
C ILE A 122 9.81 -4.22 -2.96
N ASP A 123 10.54 -5.22 -2.49
CA ASP A 123 10.11 -6.61 -2.65
C ASP A 123 9.17 -7.05 -1.52
N TRP A 124 8.11 -7.75 -1.91
CA TRP A 124 7.10 -8.26 -0.99
C TRP A 124 6.81 -9.73 -1.26
N GLY A 125 6.39 -10.42 -0.21
CA GLY A 125 6.03 -11.84 -0.25
C GLY A 125 4.84 -12.11 0.66
N VAL A 126 3.96 -12.98 0.18
CA VAL A 126 2.82 -13.50 0.93
C VAL A 126 2.76 -15.01 0.80
N SER A 127 2.40 -15.68 1.89
CA SER A 127 1.91 -17.05 1.86
C SER A 127 0.65 -17.19 2.68
N VAL A 128 -0.25 -18.07 2.25
CA VAL A 128 -1.51 -18.40 2.90
C VAL A 128 -1.69 -19.91 2.81
N ASP A 129 -1.86 -20.56 3.96
CA ASP A 129 -2.02 -22.02 4.01
C ASP A 129 -3.34 -22.48 3.38
N SER A 130 -4.47 -21.86 3.75
CA SER A 130 -5.77 -22.22 3.19
C SER A 130 -6.85 -21.14 3.34
N MET A 131 -7.80 -21.15 2.42
CA MET A 131 -9.05 -20.40 2.46
C MET A 131 -10.21 -21.40 2.48
N SER A 132 -11.07 -21.35 3.48
CA SER A 132 -12.11 -22.36 3.71
C SER A 132 -13.46 -21.77 4.08
N LEU A 133 -14.52 -22.43 3.60
CA LEU A 133 -15.89 -22.24 4.07
C LEU A 133 -16.20 -23.29 5.13
N ARG A 134 -16.78 -22.86 6.24
CA ARG A 134 -17.16 -23.71 7.37
C ARG A 134 -18.63 -23.47 7.71
N GLY A 135 -19.47 -24.46 7.41
CA GLY A 135 -20.90 -24.42 7.67
C GLY A 135 -21.25 -24.92 9.06
N THR A 136 -22.37 -24.44 9.59
CA THR A 136 -22.89 -24.84 10.91
C THR A 136 -23.38 -26.29 10.96
N GLY A 137 -23.69 -26.90 9.80
CA GLY A 137 -24.06 -28.31 9.65
C GLY A 137 -22.89 -29.29 9.52
N GLY A 138 -21.64 -28.83 9.66
CA GLY A 138 -20.43 -29.64 9.43
C GLY A 138 -20.04 -29.75 7.94
N GLU A 139 -20.71 -29.01 7.07
CA GLU A 139 -20.36 -28.85 5.66
C GLU A 139 -19.18 -27.88 5.55
N ASN A 140 -17.99 -28.41 5.30
CA ASN A 140 -16.78 -27.60 5.14
C ASN A 140 -16.20 -27.82 3.74
N THR A 141 -15.61 -26.79 3.16
CA THR A 141 -14.92 -26.89 1.87
C THR A 141 -13.72 -25.95 1.85
N THR A 142 -12.56 -26.48 1.48
CA THR A 142 -11.40 -25.65 1.15
C THR A 142 -11.60 -25.09 -0.26
N LEU A 143 -11.53 -23.77 -0.38
CA LEU A 143 -11.63 -23.07 -1.65
C LEU A 143 -10.27 -22.99 -2.33
N VAL A 144 -9.26 -22.59 -1.57
CA VAL A 144 -7.89 -22.40 -2.04
C VAL A 144 -6.90 -22.94 -1.00
N SER A 145 -5.83 -23.60 -1.43
CA SER A 145 -4.72 -24.01 -0.59
C SER A 145 -3.37 -23.56 -1.14
N ASP A 146 -2.38 -23.52 -0.24
CA ASP A 146 -0.97 -23.31 -0.55
C ASP A 146 -0.70 -22.07 -1.41
N MET A 147 -1.48 -21.00 -1.22
CA MET A 147 -1.30 -19.77 -1.98
C MET A 147 0.01 -19.12 -1.55
N LYS A 148 0.90 -18.90 -2.52
CA LYS A 148 2.18 -18.23 -2.32
C LYS A 148 2.36 -17.24 -3.44
N ALA A 149 2.76 -16.02 -3.11
CA ALA A 149 3.10 -15.04 -4.11
C ALA A 149 4.24 -14.14 -3.65
N TRP A 150 5.04 -13.68 -4.59
CA TRP A 150 5.98 -12.60 -4.35
C TRP A 150 6.03 -11.69 -5.56
N GLY A 151 6.45 -10.45 -5.31
CA GLY A 151 6.50 -9.42 -6.32
C GLY A 151 7.24 -8.19 -5.86
N LEU A 152 7.15 -7.15 -6.66
CA LEU A 152 7.73 -5.85 -6.42
C LEU A 152 6.64 -4.79 -6.34
N LEU A 153 6.85 -3.82 -5.48
CA LEU A 153 6.04 -2.62 -5.37
C LEU A 153 6.90 -1.45 -5.89
N GLY A 154 6.46 -0.86 -7.00
CA GLY A 154 7.06 0.36 -7.53
C GLY A 154 6.56 1.59 -6.79
N ALA A 155 5.28 1.61 -6.44
CA ALA A 155 4.66 2.68 -5.68
C ALA A 155 3.37 2.23 -4.99
N LEU A 156 3.08 2.82 -3.84
CA LEU A 156 1.78 2.82 -3.22
C LEU A 156 1.50 4.23 -2.70
N ASP A 157 0.52 4.88 -3.29
CA ASP A 157 0.02 6.18 -2.84
C ASP A 157 -1.39 6.00 -2.31
N ILE A 158 -1.63 6.60 -1.15
CA ILE A 158 -2.93 6.63 -0.52
C ILE A 158 -3.26 8.09 -0.26
N ARG A 159 -4.39 8.55 -0.76
CA ARG A 159 -4.94 9.85 -0.39
C ARG A 159 -6.25 9.66 0.36
N VAL A 160 -6.42 10.40 1.44
CA VAL A 160 -7.71 10.56 2.10
C VAL A 160 -8.16 11.97 1.78
N ASP A 161 -9.07 12.07 0.81
CA ASP A 161 -9.80 13.29 0.49
C ASP A 161 -10.91 13.47 1.52
N THR A 162 -10.89 14.61 2.20
CA THR A 162 -11.81 14.94 3.28
C THR A 162 -13.05 15.70 2.80
N ASP A 163 -13.17 15.96 1.50
CA ASP A 163 -14.36 16.57 0.91
C ASP A 163 -15.57 15.62 0.94
N ASP A 164 -16.73 16.21 1.24
CA ASP A 164 -17.99 15.49 1.32
C ASP A 164 -18.36 14.88 -0.05
N VAL A 165 -18.48 13.56 -0.08
CA VAL A 165 -18.76 12.78 -1.29
C VAL A 165 -20.20 12.32 -1.35
N ALA A 166 -20.74 12.23 -2.57
CA ALA A 166 -22.09 11.74 -2.86
C ALA A 166 -23.22 12.43 -2.05
N GLY A 167 -23.01 13.69 -1.62
CA GLY A 167 -23.99 14.45 -0.84
C GLY A 167 -24.09 14.07 0.64
N TYR A 168 -23.16 13.29 1.16
CA TYR A 168 -23.10 12.89 2.56
C TYR A 168 -22.13 13.79 3.35
N ALA A 169 -22.61 14.37 4.45
CA ALA A 169 -21.80 15.26 5.28
C ALA A 169 -20.82 14.49 6.18
N ASN A 170 -19.64 15.07 6.41
CA ASN A 170 -18.50 14.50 7.15
C ASN A 170 -18.08 13.15 6.55
N THR A 171 -17.96 13.11 5.23
CA THR A 171 -17.45 11.94 4.52
C THR A 171 -16.14 12.27 3.83
N GLY A 172 -15.70 11.40 2.93
CA GLY A 172 -14.44 11.51 2.23
C GLY A 172 -14.25 10.35 1.28
N THR A 173 -13.22 10.45 0.47
CA THR A 173 -12.80 9.42 -0.48
C THR A 173 -11.42 8.93 -0.10
N LEU A 174 -11.27 7.61 0.05
CA LEU A 174 -9.97 6.96 0.14
C LEU A 174 -9.56 6.57 -1.27
N GLN A 175 -8.57 7.26 -1.80
CA GLN A 175 -7.99 6.99 -3.11
C GLN A 175 -6.74 6.13 -2.92
N LEU A 176 -6.60 5.11 -3.76
CA LEU A 176 -5.49 4.18 -3.73
C LEU A 176 -4.92 4.04 -5.14
N ASP A 177 -3.67 4.45 -5.30
CA ASP A 177 -2.90 4.28 -6.53
C ASP A 177 -1.72 3.35 -6.27
N VAL A 178 -1.68 2.23 -6.97
CA VAL A 178 -0.65 1.21 -6.79
C VAL A 178 -0.01 0.87 -8.13
N ALA A 179 1.33 0.86 -8.12
CA ALA A 179 2.15 0.29 -9.17
C ALA A 179 2.90 -0.91 -8.61
N PHE A 180 2.61 -2.09 -9.13
CA PHE A 180 3.11 -3.35 -8.59
C PHE A 180 3.37 -4.38 -9.68
N ASP A 181 4.09 -5.43 -9.34
CA ASP A 181 4.14 -6.64 -10.14
C ASP A 181 3.99 -7.86 -9.22
N VAL A 182 3.60 -8.98 -9.82
CA VAL A 182 3.66 -10.31 -9.20
C VAL A 182 4.61 -11.12 -10.06
N ARG A 183 5.75 -11.51 -9.51
CA ARG A 183 6.78 -12.26 -10.24
C ARG A 183 6.53 -13.75 -10.24
N GLN A 184 5.83 -14.25 -9.23
CA GLN A 184 5.30 -15.59 -9.21
C GLN A 184 4.18 -15.67 -8.19
N MET A 185 3.08 -16.31 -8.60
CA MET A 185 2.01 -16.74 -7.73
C MET A 185 1.63 -18.19 -8.05
N ASP A 186 1.57 -19.01 -7.00
CA ASP A 186 1.17 -20.42 -7.05
C ASP A 186 0.01 -20.61 -6.07
N PHE A 187 -1.03 -21.35 -6.47
CA PHE A 187 -2.13 -21.74 -5.59
C PHE A 187 -2.90 -22.94 -6.16
N GLU A 188 -3.61 -23.66 -5.30
CA GLU A 188 -4.55 -24.71 -5.70
C GLU A 188 -5.98 -24.26 -5.38
N VAL A 189 -6.93 -24.56 -6.27
CA VAL A 189 -8.36 -24.41 -6.07
C VAL A 189 -8.95 -25.80 -5.81
N ASP A 190 -8.95 -26.23 -4.55
CA ASP A 190 -9.21 -27.62 -4.14
C ASP A 190 -10.55 -28.15 -4.64
N PHE A 191 -11.62 -27.36 -4.51
CA PHE A 191 -12.98 -27.80 -4.84
C PHE A 191 -13.21 -28.03 -6.34
N LEU A 192 -12.36 -27.47 -7.20
CA LEU A 192 -12.38 -27.67 -8.66
C LEU A 192 -11.23 -28.55 -9.15
N ALA A 193 -10.30 -28.94 -8.27
CA ALA A 193 -9.04 -29.58 -8.60
C ALA A 193 -8.24 -28.81 -9.68
N VAL A 194 -8.26 -27.47 -9.61
CA VAL A 194 -7.53 -26.59 -10.53
C VAL A 194 -6.28 -26.07 -9.82
N GLY A 195 -5.10 -26.27 -10.40
CA GLY A 195 -3.85 -25.75 -9.87
C GLY A 195 -3.26 -24.69 -10.78
N ILE A 196 -2.80 -23.58 -10.20
CA ILE A 196 -2.08 -22.53 -10.91
C ILE A 196 -0.64 -22.49 -10.40
N THR A 197 0.31 -22.46 -11.32
CA THR A 197 1.73 -22.37 -10.98
C THR A 197 2.42 -21.42 -11.93
N GLY A 198 3.25 -20.52 -11.38
CA GLY A 198 3.97 -19.52 -12.15
C GLY A 198 3.05 -18.48 -12.75
N MET A 199 2.03 -18.03 -12.01
CA MET A 199 1.27 -16.84 -12.42
C MET A 199 2.16 -15.60 -12.23
N GLU A 200 2.32 -14.82 -13.29
CA GLU A 200 2.96 -13.51 -13.28
C GLU A 200 1.92 -12.44 -13.61
N ILE A 201 2.03 -11.30 -12.94
CA ILE A 201 1.30 -10.06 -13.26
C ILE A 201 2.33 -8.98 -13.48
N ARG A 202 2.34 -8.39 -14.67
CA ARG A 202 3.28 -7.33 -15.04
C ARG A 202 2.53 -6.17 -15.69
N GLY A 203 3.21 -5.05 -15.90
CA GLY A 203 2.63 -3.93 -16.64
C GLY A 203 2.36 -4.29 -18.09
N ALA A 204 1.36 -3.65 -18.69
CA ALA A 204 0.96 -3.85 -20.09
C ALA A 204 2.06 -3.54 -21.13
N ALA A 205 3.14 -2.86 -20.72
CA ALA A 205 4.31 -2.60 -21.57
C ALA A 205 5.53 -3.46 -21.19
N ALA A 206 5.39 -4.45 -20.29
CA ALA A 206 6.50 -5.26 -19.80
C ALA A 206 7.20 -6.05 -20.91
N ASP A 207 6.46 -6.44 -21.96
CA ASP A 207 6.98 -7.18 -23.11
C ASP A 207 7.51 -6.26 -24.24
N GLY A 208 7.61 -4.95 -23.98
CA GLY A 208 8.16 -3.97 -24.93
C GLY A 208 7.13 -3.40 -25.91
N ASP A 209 5.84 -3.65 -25.66
CA ASP A 209 4.74 -3.10 -26.44
C ASP A 209 4.62 -1.59 -26.22
N THR A 210 4.35 -0.87 -27.32
CA THR A 210 4.06 0.56 -27.27
C THR A 210 2.59 0.76 -26.93
N ILE A 211 2.29 0.93 -25.64
CA ILE A 211 0.94 1.17 -25.13
C ILE A 211 0.72 2.67 -24.90
N ASP A 212 -0.45 3.15 -25.31
CA ASP A 212 -0.87 4.52 -25.01
C ASP A 212 -1.43 4.60 -23.59
N PHE A 213 -0.59 5.03 -22.65
CA PHE A 213 -0.97 5.22 -21.26
C PHE A 213 -1.79 6.49 -20.99
N THR A 214 -2.23 7.23 -22.02
CA THR A 214 -3.15 8.38 -21.82
C THR A 214 -4.49 7.96 -21.22
N VAL A 215 -4.85 6.68 -21.27
CA VAL A 215 -6.00 6.12 -20.53
C VAL A 215 -5.93 6.38 -19.03
N LEU A 216 -4.73 6.60 -18.47
CA LEU A 216 -4.51 6.93 -17.07
C LEU A 216 -4.75 8.43 -16.76
N ASN A 217 -5.01 9.29 -17.74
CA ASN A 217 -5.31 10.70 -17.48
C ASN A 217 -6.76 10.85 -16.98
N LYS A 218 -6.96 10.84 -15.66
CA LYS A 218 -8.28 10.96 -15.03
C LYS A 218 -8.45 12.26 -14.28
N ALA A 219 -7.36 12.86 -13.83
CA ALA A 219 -7.40 14.13 -13.12
C ALA A 219 -7.91 15.26 -14.03
N ASP A 220 -8.63 16.20 -13.43
CA ASP A 220 -8.94 17.48 -14.08
C ASP A 220 -7.63 18.19 -14.40
N ALA A 221 -7.51 18.77 -15.60
CA ALA A 221 -6.34 19.54 -16.02
C ALA A 221 -6.07 20.76 -15.11
N THR A 222 -7.06 21.21 -14.34
CA THR A 222 -6.87 22.28 -13.34
C THR A 222 -6.35 21.79 -11.99
N ASP A 223 -6.43 20.50 -11.70
CA ASP A 223 -5.84 19.89 -10.51
C ASP A 223 -4.38 19.50 -10.79
N ALA A 224 -3.46 20.36 -10.36
CA ALA A 224 -2.04 20.15 -10.56
C ALA A 224 -1.50 18.91 -9.83
N ALA A 225 -2.09 18.55 -8.68
CA ALA A 225 -1.66 17.40 -7.89
C ALA A 225 -2.10 16.09 -8.57
N GLY A 226 -3.37 16.00 -8.97
CA GLY A 226 -3.88 14.86 -9.74
C GLY A 226 -3.17 14.68 -11.08
N VAL A 227 -2.87 15.77 -11.81
CA VAL A 227 -2.11 15.68 -13.07
C VAL A 227 -0.69 15.16 -12.85
N ALA A 228 -0.03 15.56 -11.76
CA ALA A 228 1.29 15.05 -11.40
C ALA A 228 1.23 13.56 -11.04
N GLN A 229 0.18 13.15 -10.33
CA GLN A 229 -0.04 11.76 -9.96
C GLN A 229 -0.30 10.87 -11.19
N ASP A 230 -1.19 11.29 -12.09
CA ASP A 230 -1.41 10.60 -13.37
C ASP A 230 -0.09 10.46 -14.15
N ALA A 231 0.73 11.51 -14.19
CA ALA A 231 2.03 11.48 -14.87
C ALA A 231 3.00 10.47 -14.25
N ARG A 232 2.99 10.35 -12.92
CA ARG A 232 3.79 9.37 -12.19
C ARG A 232 3.33 7.94 -12.49
N MET A 233 2.03 7.68 -12.45
CA MET A 233 1.46 6.36 -12.78
C MET A 233 1.74 5.94 -14.22
N ARG A 234 1.69 6.87 -15.19
CA ARG A 234 2.14 6.60 -16.57
C ARG A 234 3.62 6.23 -16.65
N GLY A 235 4.48 6.90 -15.88
CA GLY A 235 5.90 6.60 -15.81
C GLY A 235 6.17 5.19 -15.29
N LEU A 236 5.45 4.78 -14.25
CA LEU A 236 5.55 3.44 -13.65
C LEU A 236 4.98 2.36 -14.57
N ALA A 237 3.86 2.63 -15.26
CA ALA A 237 3.31 1.73 -16.26
C ALA A 237 4.29 1.49 -17.42
N ALA A 238 4.93 2.56 -17.90
CA ALA A 238 5.98 2.50 -18.92
C ALA A 238 7.27 1.81 -18.43
N ALA A 239 7.50 1.78 -17.11
CA ALA A 239 8.57 1.01 -16.49
C ALA A 239 8.24 -0.49 -16.33
N GLY A 240 7.04 -0.92 -16.74
CA GLY A 240 6.62 -2.32 -16.75
C GLY A 240 5.88 -2.79 -15.49
N PHE A 241 5.37 -1.87 -14.67
CA PHE A 241 4.51 -2.19 -13.53
C PHE A 241 3.03 -2.27 -13.94
N ALA A 242 2.31 -3.21 -13.33
CA ALA A 242 0.85 -3.21 -13.36
C ALA A 242 0.34 -2.04 -12.54
N ILE A 243 -0.73 -1.40 -13.02
CA ILE A 243 -1.34 -0.24 -12.36
C ILE A 243 -2.71 -0.65 -11.88
N ALA A 244 -3.04 -0.30 -10.64
CA ALA A 244 -4.39 -0.39 -10.09
C ALA A 244 -4.73 0.91 -9.37
N ARG A 245 -5.87 1.50 -9.71
CA ARG A 245 -6.38 2.73 -9.11
C ARG A 245 -7.83 2.53 -8.70
N LEU A 246 -8.14 2.88 -7.46
CA LEU A 246 -9.49 2.73 -6.93
C LEU A 246 -9.81 3.82 -5.92
N ASP A 247 -11.10 4.14 -5.86
CA ASP A 247 -11.70 5.06 -4.92
C ASP A 247 -12.68 4.30 -4.02
N VAL A 248 -12.52 4.44 -2.71
CA VAL A 248 -13.43 3.89 -1.70
C VAL A 248 -14.12 5.03 -0.98
N TYR A 249 -15.44 5.04 -0.99
CA TYR A 249 -16.21 6.13 -0.42
C TYR A 249 -17.59 5.68 0.09
N LYS A 250 -18.32 6.58 0.73
CA LYS A 250 -19.71 6.34 1.15
C LYS A 250 -20.67 6.84 0.07
N GLY A 251 -21.68 6.05 -0.28
CA GLY A 251 -22.66 6.47 -1.28
C GLY A 251 -23.95 5.65 -1.27
N ASP A 252 -24.64 5.64 -2.40
CA ASP A 252 -25.86 4.85 -2.59
C ASP A 252 -25.61 3.58 -3.41
N SER A 253 -26.55 2.64 -3.33
CA SER A 253 -26.61 1.50 -4.24
C SER A 253 -26.61 1.95 -5.71
N LEU A 254 -26.01 1.14 -6.59
CA LEU A 254 -25.70 1.48 -7.99
C LEU A 254 -26.88 2.05 -8.79
N TYR A 255 -28.10 1.59 -8.50
CA TYR A 255 -29.30 1.93 -9.25
C TYR A 255 -30.27 2.81 -8.48
N ALA A 256 -29.86 3.37 -7.34
CA ALA A 256 -30.69 4.23 -6.50
C ALA A 256 -31.28 5.42 -7.27
N ALA A 257 -30.46 6.11 -8.06
CA ALA A 257 -30.89 7.24 -8.89
C ALA A 257 -31.77 6.83 -10.08
N THR A 258 -31.83 5.54 -10.43
CA THR A 258 -32.58 5.03 -11.61
C THR A 258 -33.95 4.44 -11.25
N GLY A 259 -34.45 4.70 -10.04
CA GLY A 259 -35.78 4.25 -9.61
C GLY A 259 -35.84 2.79 -9.16
N GLN A 260 -34.71 2.22 -8.72
CA GLN A 260 -34.69 0.90 -8.07
C GLN A 260 -35.68 0.87 -6.90
N ALA A 261 -36.48 -0.21 -6.82
CA ALA A 261 -37.33 -0.42 -5.65
C ALA A 261 -36.46 -0.71 -4.41
N ASN A 262 -36.67 0.05 -3.34
CA ASN A 262 -35.92 -0.03 -2.07
C ASN A 262 -34.40 0.12 -2.25
N PRO A 263 -33.91 1.27 -2.74
CA PRO A 263 -32.49 1.49 -2.87
C PRO A 263 -31.84 1.51 -1.49
N LYS A 264 -30.65 0.91 -1.38
CA LYS A 264 -29.84 1.04 -0.17
C LYS A 264 -29.08 2.36 -0.25
N THR A 265 -29.13 3.12 0.84
CA THR A 265 -28.36 4.34 1.05
C THR A 265 -27.20 4.05 2.00
N GLU A 266 -26.21 4.93 2.06
CA GLU A 266 -25.10 4.84 3.01
C GLU A 266 -24.30 3.53 2.91
N VAL A 267 -24.12 3.03 1.69
CA VAL A 267 -23.35 1.82 1.40
C VAL A 267 -21.87 2.14 1.19
N LEU A 268 -21.01 1.14 1.32
CA LEU A 268 -19.61 1.27 0.91
C LEU A 268 -19.54 1.19 -0.61
N ARG A 269 -18.96 2.21 -1.22
CA ARG A 269 -18.70 2.30 -2.65
C ARG A 269 -17.24 1.97 -2.91
N VAL A 270 -17.01 1.21 -3.96
CA VAL A 270 -15.67 1.02 -4.52
C VAL A 270 -15.78 1.24 -6.02
N ASP A 271 -15.16 2.28 -6.53
CA ASP A 271 -15.05 2.53 -7.96
C ASP A 271 -13.61 2.21 -8.37
N ILE A 272 -13.44 1.46 -9.45
CA ILE A 272 -12.12 1.11 -10.02
C ILE A 272 -11.93 1.98 -11.25
N ASP A 273 -11.00 2.92 -11.17
CA ASP A 273 -10.73 3.87 -12.25
C ASP A 273 -10.01 3.20 -13.40
N ASP A 274 -8.90 2.51 -13.07
CA ASP A 274 -8.18 1.67 -14.01
C ASP A 274 -7.45 0.52 -13.30
N VAL A 275 -7.49 -0.65 -13.94
CA VAL A 275 -6.46 -1.67 -13.77
C VAL A 275 -5.85 -1.97 -15.13
N LEU A 276 -4.53 -1.82 -15.25
CA LEU A 276 -3.76 -2.06 -16.47
C LEU A 276 -2.66 -3.07 -16.17
N MET A 277 -2.73 -4.24 -16.78
CA MET A 277 -1.77 -5.31 -16.54
C MET A 277 -1.78 -6.36 -17.65
N ASP A 278 -0.73 -7.15 -17.68
CA ASP A 278 -0.67 -8.43 -18.37
C ASP A 278 -0.66 -9.55 -17.33
N VAL A 279 -1.32 -10.67 -17.64
CA VAL A 279 -1.35 -11.85 -16.77
C VAL A 279 -0.86 -13.05 -17.55
N ASN A 280 0.19 -13.70 -17.05
CA ASN A 280 0.75 -14.89 -17.66
C ASN A 280 0.75 -16.05 -16.66
N ILE A 281 0.27 -17.22 -17.07
CA ILE A 281 0.22 -18.42 -16.24
C ILE A 281 1.08 -19.49 -16.90
N ALA A 282 2.19 -19.84 -16.26
CA ALA A 282 3.13 -20.82 -16.78
C ALA A 282 2.56 -22.25 -16.81
N GLN A 283 1.72 -22.62 -15.85
CA GLN A 283 1.05 -23.93 -15.84
C GLN A 283 -0.35 -23.82 -15.24
N THR A 284 -1.34 -24.27 -16.01
CA THR A 284 -2.70 -24.52 -15.55
C THR A 284 -2.90 -26.02 -15.43
N ARG A 285 -3.22 -26.52 -14.25
CA ARG A 285 -3.44 -27.94 -13.98
C ARG A 285 -4.90 -28.21 -13.67
N ILE A 286 -5.45 -29.30 -14.20
CA ILE A 286 -6.77 -29.82 -13.83
C ILE A 286 -6.62 -31.28 -13.46
N GLY A 287 -7.07 -31.66 -12.26
CA GLY A 287 -6.89 -33.03 -11.74
C GLY A 287 -5.43 -33.46 -11.70
N GLY A 288 -4.51 -32.52 -11.43
CA GLY A 288 -3.06 -32.75 -11.40
C GLY A 288 -2.38 -32.82 -12.77
N THR A 289 -3.12 -32.74 -13.87
CA THR A 289 -2.54 -32.75 -15.23
C THR A 289 -2.40 -31.33 -15.77
N ASN A 290 -1.21 -30.96 -16.23
CA ASN A 290 -1.01 -29.68 -16.92
C ASN A 290 -1.76 -29.67 -18.26
N ILE A 291 -2.62 -28.67 -18.44
CA ILE A 291 -3.42 -28.46 -19.66
C ILE A 291 -2.89 -27.32 -20.54
N GLY A 292 -1.85 -26.62 -20.11
CA GLY A 292 -1.18 -25.57 -20.90
C GLY A 292 -0.92 -24.31 -20.11
N THR A 293 -0.69 -23.23 -20.85
CA THR A 293 -0.45 -21.87 -20.35
C THR A 293 -1.62 -20.97 -20.71
N ILE A 294 -1.81 -19.90 -19.94
CA ILE A 294 -2.81 -18.87 -20.23
C ILE A 294 -2.09 -17.52 -20.22
N GLY A 295 -2.26 -16.73 -21.27
CA GLY A 295 -1.79 -15.35 -21.35
C GLY A 295 -2.98 -14.42 -21.57
N ILE A 296 -2.98 -13.30 -20.88
CA ILE A 296 -3.92 -12.19 -21.07
C ILE A 296 -3.06 -10.94 -21.27
N ASP A 297 -3.08 -10.43 -22.48
CA ASP A 297 -2.28 -9.27 -22.88
C ASP A 297 -3.18 -8.03 -22.92
N ASN A 298 -2.65 -6.90 -22.44
CA ASN A 298 -3.28 -5.60 -22.40
C ASN A 298 -4.64 -5.61 -21.69
N LEU A 299 -4.73 -6.28 -20.53
CA LEU A 299 -5.94 -6.25 -19.72
C LEU A 299 -6.15 -4.85 -19.15
N HIS A 300 -7.19 -4.19 -19.63
CA HIS A 300 -7.70 -2.94 -19.08
C HIS A 300 -9.07 -3.16 -18.46
N ILE A 301 -9.17 -2.90 -17.16
CA ILE A 301 -10.45 -2.85 -16.44
C ILE A 301 -10.69 -1.38 -16.10
N SER A 302 -11.75 -0.80 -16.66
CA SER A 302 -12.24 0.55 -16.35
C SER A 302 -13.73 0.52 -16.03
N ASP A 303 -14.25 1.65 -15.54
CA ASP A 303 -15.69 1.87 -15.33
C ASP A 303 -16.37 0.83 -14.44
N THR A 304 -15.60 0.21 -13.54
CA THR A 304 -16.12 -0.83 -12.65
C THR A 304 -16.55 -0.19 -11.34
N LYS A 305 -17.82 -0.41 -10.97
CA LYS A 305 -18.45 0.21 -9.80
C LYS A 305 -19.08 -0.84 -8.91
N LEU A 306 -18.75 -0.81 -7.63
CA LEU A 306 -19.25 -1.74 -6.62
C LEU A 306 -20.02 -0.97 -5.55
N ALA A 307 -21.09 -1.60 -5.05
CA ALA A 307 -21.82 -1.16 -3.87
C ALA A 307 -21.89 -2.35 -2.90
N VAL A 308 -21.24 -2.22 -1.75
CA VAL A 308 -21.16 -3.25 -0.72
C VAL A 308 -22.06 -2.86 0.45
N TYR A 309 -23.03 -3.72 0.75
CA TYR A 309 -23.98 -3.55 1.84
C TYR A 309 -24.46 -4.90 2.37
N GLY A 310 -24.78 -4.94 3.66
CA GLY A 310 -25.37 -6.12 4.29
C GLY A 310 -26.80 -6.39 3.81
N HIS A 311 -27.24 -7.63 3.97
CA HIS A 311 -28.61 -8.07 3.66
C HIS A 311 -29.51 -8.01 4.89
#